data_AF-A0AAD8NA80-F1
#
_entry.id   AF-A0AAD8NA80-F1
#
_cell.length_a   1.000
_cell.length_b   1.000
_cell.length_c   1.000
_cell.angle_alpha   90.00
_cell.angle_beta   90.00
_cell.angle_gamma   90.00
#
_symmetry.space_group_name_H-M   'P 1'
#
loop_
_entity.id
_entity.type
_entity.pdbx_description
1 polymer ?
#
loop_
_entity_poly.entity_id
_entity_poly.type
_entity_poly.pdbx_seq_one_letter_code
_entity_poly.pdbx_strand_id
1 'polypeptide(L)'
;MYLKACKDDVNAGVPGKFLHAVLGQDACDVGSVVSTIMYSFYLHSSVKSDLFCTVPVINMKRADLNSHAELKWLLHTCNVDHSLLIFIDATNLCTLSDSCY
;
A
#
# COMPACT_ATOMS: atom_id res chain seq x y z
N MET A 1 -5.78 0.16 12.98
CA MET A 1 -5.01 -0.85 12.22
C MET A 1 -4.29 -0.14 11.08
N TYR A 2 -3.01 -0.45 10.86
CA TYR A 2 -2.09 0.27 9.95
C TYR A 2 -2.63 0.47 8.52
N LEU A 3 -3.03 -0.60 7.83
CA LEU A 3 -3.50 -0.51 6.44
C LEU A 3 -4.74 0.39 6.26
N LYS A 4 -5.64 0.40 7.24
CA LYS A 4 -6.79 1.31 7.24
C LYS A 4 -6.34 2.77 7.33
N ALA A 5 -5.40 3.08 8.22
CA ALA A 5 -4.85 4.43 8.35
C ALA A 5 -4.16 4.89 7.05
N CYS A 6 -3.36 4.02 6.42
CA CYS A 6 -2.76 4.33 5.11
C CYS A 6 -3.82 4.65 4.05
N LYS A 7 -4.89 3.86 3.99
CA LYS A 7 -5.97 4.08 3.03
C LYS A 7 -6.73 5.38 3.29
N ASP A 8 -6.99 5.68 4.56
CA ASP A 8 -7.64 6.93 4.97
C ASP A 8 -6.76 8.16 4.64
N ASP A 9 -5.45 8.08 4.90
CA ASP A 9 -4.48 9.14 4.56
C ASP A 9 -4.40 9.40 3.06
N VAL A 10 -4.36 8.34 2.24
CA VAL A 10 -4.35 8.45 0.77
C VAL A 10 -5.67 9.04 0.25
N ASN A 11 -6.82 8.63 0.81
CA ASN A 11 -8.11 9.20 0.44
C ASN A 11 -8.26 10.67 0.85
N ALA A 12 -7.60 11.08 1.94
CA ALA A 12 -7.57 12.45 2.41
C ALA A 12 -6.55 13.34 1.67
N GLY A 13 -5.74 12.76 0.78
CA GLY A 13 -4.73 13.48 0.01
C GLY A 13 -3.46 13.83 0.81
N VAL A 14 -3.16 13.09 1.89
CA VAL A 14 -1.93 13.21 2.67
C VAL A 14 -1.66 14.65 3.18
N PRO A 15 -2.59 15.25 3.95
CA PRO A 15 -2.46 16.66 4.36
C PRO A 15 -1.24 16.88 5.27
N GLY A 16 -0.35 17.77 4.84
CA GLY A 16 0.81 18.20 5.63
C GLY A 16 1.94 17.17 5.75
N LYS A 17 1.94 16.10 4.94
CA LYS A 17 3.01 15.10 4.89
C LYS A 17 3.41 14.78 3.45
N PHE A 18 4.63 14.31 3.26
CA PHE A 18 5.10 13.75 2.01
C PHE A 18 4.67 12.29 1.90
N LEU A 19 4.12 11.90 0.75
CA LEU A 19 3.81 10.51 0.47
C LEU A 19 5.11 9.74 0.25
N HIS A 20 5.28 8.65 0.99
CA HIS A 20 6.40 7.72 0.81
C HIS A 20 5.82 6.35 0.41
N ALA A 21 5.72 6.12 -0.90
CA ALA A 21 5.24 4.86 -1.44
C ALA A 21 6.33 3.79 -1.40
N VAL A 22 6.02 2.64 -0.80
CA VAL A 22 6.84 1.43 -0.85
C VAL A 22 6.25 0.52 -1.91
N LEU A 23 7.05 0.16 -2.91
CA LEU A 23 6.65 -0.72 -4.01
C LEU A 23 7.55 -1.95 -4.08
N GLY A 24 6.92 -3.10 -4.27
CA GLY A 24 7.59 -4.35 -4.58
C GLY A 24 8.01 -4.43 -6.05
N GLN A 25 8.79 -5.47 -6.36
CA GLN A 25 9.25 -5.75 -7.72
C GLN A 25 8.06 -6.06 -8.67
N ASP A 26 8.25 -5.85 -9.97
CA ASP A 26 7.23 -6.02 -11.03
C ASP A 26 6.58 -7.42 -11.08
N ALA A 27 7.28 -8.45 -10.57
CA ALA A 27 6.66 -9.74 -10.31
C ALA A 27 5.85 -9.65 -9.01
N CYS A 28 4.53 -9.48 -9.12
CA CYS A 28 3.61 -9.40 -7.98
C CYS A 28 3.34 -10.78 -7.36
N ASP A 29 4.41 -11.51 -7.02
CA ASP A 29 4.33 -12.74 -6.26
C ASP A 29 4.03 -12.47 -4.77
N VAL A 30 3.73 -13.54 -4.04
CA VAL A 30 3.39 -13.48 -2.62
C VAL A 30 4.51 -12.84 -1.79
N GLY A 31 5.77 -13.15 -2.11
CA GLY A 31 6.93 -12.63 -1.38
C GLY A 31 7.08 -11.12 -1.56
N SER A 32 6.90 -10.61 -2.78
CA SER A 32 6.93 -9.20 -3.11
C SER A 32 5.83 -8.42 -2.39
N VAL A 33 4.59 -8.95 -2.36
CA VAL A 33 3.47 -8.30 -1.66
C VAL A 33 3.67 -8.29 -0.15
N VAL A 34 4.06 -9.42 0.44
CA VAL A 34 4.26 -9.53 1.90
C VAL A 34 5.42 -8.65 2.35
N SER A 35 6.54 -8.66 1.63
CA SER A 35 7.70 -7.82 1.95
C SER A 35 7.37 -6.33 1.84
N THR A 36 6.61 -5.92 0.82
CA THR A 36 6.14 -4.53 0.67
C THR A 36 5.32 -4.08 1.88
N ILE A 37 4.33 -4.88 2.31
CA ILE A 37 3.48 -4.56 3.47
C ILE A 37 4.30 -4.54 4.77
N MET A 38 5.19 -5.52 4.96
CA MET A 38 5.99 -5.60 6.17
C MET A 38 7.02 -4.48 6.26
N TYR A 39 7.67 -4.15 5.16
CA TYR A 39 8.66 -3.09 5.12
C TYR A 39 8.01 -1.72 5.32
N SER A 40 6.86 -1.46 4.71
CA SER A 40 6.12 -0.21 4.92
C SER A 40 5.65 -0.07 6.37
N PHE A 41 5.17 -1.17 6.99
CA PHE A 41 4.78 -1.20 8.39
C PHE A 41 5.98 -0.96 9.33
N TYR A 42 7.12 -1.57 9.02
CA TYR A 42 8.36 -1.37 9.76
C TYR A 42 8.79 0.11 9.71
N LEU A 43 8.83 0.71 8.52
CA LEU A 43 9.14 2.13 8.36
C LEU A 43 8.17 3.02 9.14
N HIS A 44 6.87 2.75 9.05
CA HIS A 44 5.84 3.48 9.81
C HIS A 44 6.05 3.38 11.32
N SER A 45 6.43 2.21 11.82
CA SER A 45 6.55 1.94 13.26
C SER A 45 7.89 2.38 13.85
N SER A 46 8.98 2.27 13.09
CA SER A 46 10.36 2.49 13.56
C SER A 46 10.91 3.86 13.20
N VAL A 47 10.48 4.46 12.07
CA VAL A 47 11.05 5.71 11.57
C VAL A 47 10.17 6.92 11.93
N LYS A 48 9.08 6.73 12.71
CA LYS A 48 8.08 7.72 13.16
C LYS A 48 8.45 9.16 12.81
N SER A 49 8.22 9.51 11.54
CA SER A 49 8.50 10.82 11.01
C SER A 49 7.16 11.42 10.68
N ASP A 50 6.79 12.48 11.40
CA ASP A 50 5.55 13.18 11.14
C ASP A 50 5.54 13.85 9.76
N LEU A 51 6.70 13.90 9.08
CA LEU A 51 6.83 14.41 7.72
C LEU A 51 6.43 13.41 6.63
N PHE A 52 6.36 12.10 6.92
CA PHE A 52 6.09 11.08 5.90
C PHE A 52 4.82 10.28 6.19
N CYS A 53 4.03 10.06 5.15
CA CYS A 53 2.98 9.05 5.14
C CYS A 53 3.48 7.84 4.34
N THR A 54 4.00 6.83 5.04
CA THR A 54 4.51 5.62 4.40
C THR A 54 3.37 4.65 4.09
N VAL A 55 3.18 4.35 2.80
CA VAL A 55 2.10 3.49 2.32
C VAL A 55 2.65 2.32 1.49
N PRO A 56 2.16 1.09 1.70
CA PRO A 56 2.45 -0.01 0.80
C PRO A 56 1.60 0.13 -0.46
N VAL A 57 2.24 0.14 -1.62
CA VAL A 57 1.56 0.11 -2.92
C VAL A 57 1.87 -1.21 -3.60
N ILE A 58 0.83 -1.99 -3.86
CA ILE A 58 0.92 -3.26 -4.54
C ILE A 58 1.08 -3.00 -6.04
N ASN A 59 2.21 -3.43 -6.60
CA ASN A 59 2.57 -3.24 -8.01
C ASN A 59 1.80 -4.20 -8.94
N MET A 60 0.48 -4.21 -8.83
CA MET A 60 -0.46 -4.85 -9.77
C MET A 60 -1.79 -4.12 -9.73
N LYS A 61 -2.66 -4.33 -10.73
CA LYS A 61 -4.00 -3.76 -10.70
C LYS A 61 -4.86 -4.50 -9.69
N ARG A 62 -5.82 -3.81 -9.07
CA ARG A 62 -6.77 -4.45 -8.14
C ARG A 62 -7.51 -5.63 -8.79
N ALA A 63 -7.86 -5.49 -10.08
CA ALA A 63 -8.55 -6.54 -10.83
C ALA A 63 -7.72 -7.83 -10.96
N ASP A 64 -6.39 -7.71 -10.99
CA ASP A 64 -5.46 -8.82 -11.16
C ASP A 64 -5.30 -9.66 -9.88
N LEU A 65 -5.69 -9.13 -8.71
CA LEU A 65 -5.71 -9.92 -7.46
C LEU A 65 -6.54 -11.20 -7.59
N ASN A 66 -7.58 -11.17 -8.44
CA ASN A 66 -8.49 -12.30 -8.60
C ASN A 66 -7.81 -13.54 -9.21
N SER A 67 -6.78 -13.37 -10.03
CA SER A 67 -5.99 -14.48 -10.60
C SER A 67 -4.93 -15.04 -9.65
N HIS A 68 -4.67 -14.39 -8.52
CA HIS A 68 -3.65 -14.78 -7.54
C HIS A 68 -4.28 -15.52 -6.34
N ALA A 69 -4.64 -16.79 -6.53
CA ALA A 69 -5.32 -17.60 -5.51
C ALA A 69 -4.49 -17.76 -4.21
N GLU A 70 -3.18 -18.00 -4.33
CA GLU A 70 -2.29 -18.15 -3.18
C GLU A 70 -2.18 -16.87 -2.35
N LEU A 71 -2.06 -15.72 -3.00
CA LEU A 71 -2.02 -14.42 -2.34
C LEU A 71 -3.33 -14.13 -1.60
N LYS A 72 -4.48 -14.37 -2.25
CA LYS A 72 -5.80 -14.22 -1.60
C LYS A 72 -5.95 -15.15 -0.40
N TRP A 73 -5.53 -16.40 -0.53
CA TRP A 73 -5.57 -17.37 0.56
C TRP A 73 -4.71 -16.91 1.74
N LEU A 74 -3.51 -16.40 1.47
CA LEU A 74 -2.61 -15.89 2.51
C LEU A 74 -3.22 -14.67 3.22
N LEU A 75 -3.70 -13.66 2.46
CA LEU A 75 -4.32 -12.46 3.03
C LEU A 75 -5.52 -12.82 3.91
N HIS A 76 -6.37 -13.74 3.44
CA HIS A 76 -7.50 -14.25 4.22
C HIS A 76 -7.04 -14.96 5.50
N THR A 77 -6.06 -15.85 5.40
CA THR A 77 -5.50 -16.60 6.53
C THR A 77 -4.87 -15.68 7.58
N CYS A 78 -4.28 -14.56 7.16
CA CYS A 78 -3.69 -13.56 8.04
C CYS A 78 -4.70 -12.50 8.51
N ASN A 79 -6.00 -12.64 8.23
CA ASN A 79 -7.04 -11.64 8.52
C ASN A 79 -6.75 -10.25 7.95
N VAL A 80 -6.04 -10.19 6.82
CA VAL A 80 -5.78 -8.95 6.08
C VAL A 80 -6.89 -8.75 5.07
N ASP A 81 -7.72 -7.73 5.29
CA ASP A 81 -8.71 -7.32 4.31
C ASP A 81 -8.03 -6.68 3.09
N HIS A 82 -8.07 -7.39 1.96
CA HIS A 82 -7.54 -6.94 0.67
C HIS A 82 -8.22 -5.67 0.14
N SER A 83 -9.41 -5.31 0.66
CA SER A 83 -10.03 -4.01 0.37
C SER A 83 -9.19 -2.84 0.88
N LEU A 84 -8.40 -3.04 1.95
CA LEU A 84 -7.54 -2.03 2.57
C LEU A 84 -6.20 -1.86 1.86
N LEU A 85 -5.83 -2.78 0.97
CA LEU A 85 -4.61 -2.67 0.18
C LEU A 85 -4.74 -1.56 -0.87
N ILE A 86 -3.64 -0.86 -1.12
CA ILE A 86 -3.52 0.18 -2.14
C ILE A 86 -2.82 -0.44 -3.35
N PHE A 87 -3.42 -0.33 -4.52
CA PHE A 87 -2.92 -0.91 -5.78
C PHE A 87 -2.39 0.22 -6.68
N ILE A 88 -1.56 -0.14 -7.65
CA ILE A 88 -0.95 0.83 -8.59
C ILE A 88 -2.00 1.64 -9.38
N ASP A 89 -3.18 1.07 -9.60
CA ASP A 89 -4.31 1.67 -10.32
C ASP A 89 -5.25 2.49 -9.42
N ALA A 90 -4.87 2.76 -8.17
CA ALA A 90 -5.64 3.64 -7.30
C ALA A 90 -5.60 5.08 -7.81
N THR A 91 -6.76 5.60 -8.23
CA THR A 91 -6.93 6.97 -8.79
C THR A 91 -6.34 8.07 -7.89
N ASN A 92 -6.42 7.90 -6.57
CA ASN A 92 -5.89 8.86 -5.60
C ASN A 92 -4.36 8.97 -5.64
N LEU A 93 -3.63 7.93 -6.07
CA LEU A 93 -2.17 7.96 -6.16
C LEU A 93 -1.68 8.87 -7.30
N CYS A 94 -2.37 8.86 -8.45
CA CYS A 94 -2.06 9.72 -9.59
C CYS A 94 -2.37 11.20 -9.31
N THR A 95 -3.50 11.50 -8.66
CA THR A 95 -3.81 12.89 -8.25
C THR A 95 -2.83 13.42 -7.20
N LEU A 96 -2.25 12.55 -6.37
CA LEU A 96 -1.22 12.93 -5.40
C LEU A 96 0.14 13.20 -6.06
N SER A 97 0.48 12.52 -7.16
CA SER A 97 1.69 12.86 -7.93
C SER A 97 1.54 14.17 -8.71
N ASP A 98 0.33 14.46 -9.22
CA ASP A 98 0.05 15.66 -10.00
C ASP A 98 -0.06 16.93 -9.12
N SER A 99 -0.36 16.77 -7.82
CA SER A 99 -0.39 17.88 -6.85
C SER A 99 0.99 18.28 -6.33
N CYS A 100 2.06 17.60 -6.78
CA CYS A 100 3.45 17.89 -6.43
C CYS A 100 4.19 18.76 -7.49
N TYR A 101 3.48 19.35 -8.45
CA TYR A 101 4.00 20.34 -9.40
C TYR A 101 3.31 21.69 -9.28
#